data_AF-A0A800F010-F1
#
_entry.id   AF-A0A800F010-F1
#
_cell.length_a   1.000
_cell.length_b   1.000
_cell.length_c   1.000
_cell.angle_alpha   90.00
_cell.angle_beta   90.00
_cell.angle_gamma   90.00
#
_symmetry.space_group_name_H-M   'P 1'
#
loop_
_entity.id
_entity.type
_entity.pdbx_description
1 polymer ?
#
loop_
_entity_poly.entity_id
_entity_poly.type
_entity_poly.pdbx_seq_one_letter_code
_entity_poly.pdbx_strand_id
1 'polypeptide(L)' 'MTVLQQPDAGGATVWPMLGVPIFPEKGSAAMWFNTSSDSQPDYDTKHAACPVLLGQKWSKTRNIFFKYFALSIYNVDD' A
#
# COMPACT_ATOMS: atom_id res chain seq x y z
N MET A 1 3.27 -1.30 -4.81
CA MET A 1 3.03 -2.66 -5.34
C MET A 1 2.87 -2.57 -6.84
N THR A 2 3.73 -3.25 -7.59
CA THR A 2 3.72 -3.28 -9.07
C THR A 2 3.09 -4.57 -9.57
N VAL A 3 2.25 -4.49 -10.59
CA VAL A 3 1.66 -5.65 -11.26
C VAL A 3 2.56 -6.09 -12.41
N LEU A 4 3.12 -7.29 -12.32
CA LEU A 4 4.02 -7.86 -13.33
C LEU A 4 3.24 -8.65 -14.39
N GLN A 5 2.15 -9.29 -13.98
CA GLN A 5 1.22 -9.99 -14.85
C GLN A 5 -0.19 -9.82 -14.29
N GLN A 6 -1.11 -9.43 -15.17
CA GLN A 6 -2.53 -9.34 -14.85
C GLN A 6 -3.20 -10.71 -15.10
N PRO A 7 -4.16 -11.11 -14.23
CA PRO A 7 -5.03 -12.27 -14.47
C PRO A 7 -6.08 -11.96 -15.54
N ASP A 8 -6.73 -13.02 -16.04
CA ASP A 8 -7.84 -12.88 -17.00
C ASP A 8 -9.14 -12.48 -16.29
N ALA A 9 -9.33 -12.89 -15.03
CA ALA A 9 -10.46 -12.47 -14.20
C ALA A 9 -10.14 -12.45 -12.70
N GLY A 10 -10.73 -11.50 -11.97
CA GLY A 10 -10.55 -11.32 -10.52
C GLY A 10 -9.23 -10.65 -10.15
N GLY A 11 -8.73 -10.91 -8.95
CA GLY A 11 -7.40 -10.46 -8.52
C GLY A 11 -7.29 -8.97 -8.21
N ALA A 12 -8.40 -8.26 -7.95
CA ALA A 12 -8.35 -6.87 -7.48
C ALA A 12 -7.54 -6.74 -6.18
N THR A 13 -6.90 -5.60 -5.97
CA THR A 13 -6.43 -5.19 -4.64
C THR A 13 -7.45 -4.21 -4.07
N VAL A 14 -7.91 -4.47 -2.85
CA VAL A 14 -9.00 -3.72 -2.23
C VAL A 14 -8.54 -3.06 -0.94
N TRP A 15 -9.08 -1.86 -0.68
CA TRP A 15 -9.04 -1.17 0.60
C TRP A 15 -10.45 -1.16 1.18
N PRO A 16 -10.82 -2.14 2.03
CA PRO A 16 -12.21 -2.32 2.46
C PRO A 16 -12.78 -1.11 3.20
N MET A 17 -11.96 -0.44 4.02
CA MET A 17 -12.39 0.73 4.80
C MET A 17 -12.64 1.95 3.90
N LEU A 18 -11.88 2.08 2.81
CA LEU A 18 -12.04 3.15 1.82
C LEU A 18 -13.09 2.83 0.74
N GLY A 19 -13.53 1.57 0.65
CA GLY A 19 -14.41 1.12 -0.42
C GLY A 19 -13.77 1.17 -1.82
N VAL A 20 -12.43 1.13 -1.91
CA VAL A 20 -11.70 1.28 -3.18
C VAL A 20 -11.18 -0.07 -3.69
N PRO A 21 -11.66 -0.53 -4.86
CA PRO A 21 -11.03 -1.62 -5.60
C PRO A 21 -10.09 -1.09 -6.70
N ILE A 22 -8.89 -1.68 -6.79
CA ILE A 22 -7.97 -1.48 -7.91
C ILE A 22 -7.82 -2.80 -8.66
N PHE A 23 -8.26 -2.82 -9.92
CA PHE A 23 -8.07 -3.98 -10.78
C PHE A 23 -6.63 -4.02 -11.31
N PRO A 24 -6.01 -5.22 -11.35
CA PRO A 24 -4.63 -5.37 -11.77
C PRO A 24 -4.47 -5.06 -13.26
N GLU A 25 -3.55 -4.15 -13.59
CA GLU A 25 -3.15 -3.84 -14.97
C GLU A 25 -1.66 -4.08 -15.14
N LYS A 26 -1.26 -4.85 -16.16
CA LYS A 26 0.15 -5.21 -16.35
C LYS A 26 1.03 -3.96 -16.53
N GLY A 27 2.07 -3.83 -15.70
CA GLY A 27 3.00 -2.70 -15.72
C GLY A 27 2.60 -1.54 -14.81
N SER A 28 1.37 -1.51 -14.28
CA SER A 28 0.93 -0.46 -13.36
C SER A 28 1.45 -0.70 -11.93
N ALA A 29 1.39 0.35 -11.12
CA ALA A 29 1.75 0.28 -9.71
C ALA A 29 0.81 1.13 -8.85
N ALA A 30 0.42 0.57 -7.70
CA ALA A 30 -0.23 1.30 -6.62
C ALA A 30 0.79 1.61 -5.52
N MET A 31 0.79 2.84 -5.00
CA MET A 31 1.61 3.27 -3.88
C MET A 31 0.72 3.96 -2.85
N TRP A 32 0.97 3.68 -1.57
CA TRP A 32 0.25 4.28 -0.45
C TRP A 32 1.19 4.35 0.76
N PHE A 33 0.82 5.19 1.74
CA PHE A 33 1.47 5.25 3.04
C PHE A 33 0.75 4.31 4.00
N ASN A 34 1.49 3.57 4.82
CA ASN A 34 0.89 2.71 5.86
C ASN A 34 0.62 3.47 7.17
N THR A 35 1.05 4.74 7.24
CA THR A 35 0.94 5.59 8.42
C THR A 35 0.34 6.93 8.05
N SER A 36 -0.36 7.52 9.00
CA SER A 36 -0.86 8.89 8.93
C SER A 36 0.29 9.91 9.11
N SER A 37 0.01 11.19 8.92
CA SER A 37 0.98 12.28 9.14
C SER A 37 1.54 12.34 10.56
N ASP A 38 0.81 11.80 11.54
CA ASP A 38 1.25 11.70 12.95
C ASP A 38 2.11 10.45 13.24
N SER A 39 2.50 9.70 12.20
CA SER A 39 3.30 8.47 12.30
C SER A 39 2.58 7.25 12.88
N GLN A 40 1.28 7.35 13.16
CA GLN A 40 0.49 6.20 13.62
C GLN A 40 0.05 5.33 12.44
N PRO A 41 -0.18 4.02 12.63
CA PRO A 41 -0.74 3.16 11.60
C PRO A 41 -2.06 3.71 11.06
N ASP A 42 -2.17 3.84 9.74
CA ASP A 42 -3.40 4.30 9.10
C ASP A 42 -4.28 3.07 8.77
N TYR A 43 -5.35 2.89 9.55
CA TYR A 43 -6.26 1.76 9.41
C TYR A 43 -7.06 1.77 8.12
N ASP A 44 -7.26 2.93 7.49
CA ASP A 44 -7.96 3.03 6.21
C ASP A 44 -7.13 2.42 5.07
N THR A 45 -5.81 2.37 5.25
CA THR A 45 -4.88 1.75 4.29
C THR A 45 -4.77 0.22 4.40
N LYS A 46 -5.54 -0.42 5.30
CA LYS A 46 -5.67 -1.88 5.33
C LYS A 46 -6.15 -2.38 3.98
N HIS A 47 -5.41 -3.32 3.42
CA HIS A 47 -5.67 -3.84 2.09
C HIS A 47 -5.60 -5.35 2.04
N ALA A 48 -6.27 -5.91 1.05
CA ALA A 48 -6.27 -7.33 0.75
C ALA A 48 -6.22 -7.56 -0.77
N ALA A 49 -5.81 -8.77 -1.15
CA ALA A 49 -5.96 -9.23 -2.52
C ALA A 49 -7.26 -10.04 -2.63
N CYS A 50 -8.11 -9.69 -3.58
CA CYS A 50 -9.23 -10.53 -3.98
C CYS A 50 -8.71 -11.80 -4.67
N PRO A 51 -9.48 -12.91 -4.60
CA PRO A 51 -9.15 -14.14 -5.32
C PRO A 51 -8.98 -13.91 -6.83
N VAL A 52 -8.02 -14.61 -7.43
CA VAL A 52 -7.94 -14.74 -8.90
C VAL A 52 -8.97 -15.78 -9.32
N LEU A 53 -9.86 -15.41 -10.24
CA LEU A 53 -10.92 -16.30 -10.72
C LEU A 53 -10.47 -17.06 -11.98
N LEU A 54 -9.64 -16.43 -12.83
CA LEU A 54 -9.09 -17.04 -14.04
C LEU A 54 -7.71 -16.48 -14.35
N GLY A 55 -6.80 -17.35 -14.81
CA GLY A 55 -5.43 -17.00 -15.15
C GLY A 55 -4.53 -16.88 -13.90
N GLN A 56 -3.55 -15.99 -13.94
CA GLN A 56 -2.57 -15.79 -12.87
C GLN A 56 -2.26 -14.30 -12.65
N LYS A 57 -2.13 -13.90 -11.39
CA LYS A 57 -1.66 -12.56 -11.00
C LYS A 57 -0.25 -12.66 -10.42
N TRP A 58 0.69 -11.91 -11.00
CA TRP A 58 2.03 -11.75 -10.45
C TRP A 58 2.24 -10.30 -10.04
N SER A 59 2.77 -10.08 -8.83
CA SER A 59 3.00 -8.73 -8.29
C SER A 59 4.29 -8.68 -7.48
N LYS A 60 4.89 -7.49 -7.41
CA LYS A 60 6.09 -7.22 -6.61
C LYS A 60 5.81 -6.07 -5.65
N THR A 61 6.11 -6.31 -4.38
CA THR A 61 5.99 -5.29 -3.33
C THR A 61 7.36 -4.79 -2.91
N ARG A 62 7.47 -3.48 -2.71
CA ARG A 62 8.65 -2.83 -2.13
C ARG A 62 8.17 -2.04 -0.91
N ASN A 63 8.75 -2.33 0.25
CA ASN A 63 8.53 -1.57 1.46
C ASN A 63 9.57 -0.46 1.56
N ILE A 64 9.12 0.75 1.88
CA ILE A 64 9.96 1.91 2.14
C ILE A 64 9.80 2.24 3.62
N PHE A 65 10.89 2.17 4.37
CA PHE A 65 10.92 2.51 5.78
C PHE A 65 11.44 3.94 5.93
N PHE A 66 10.58 4.84 6.39
CA PHE A 66 10.99 6.18 6.79
C PHE A 66 11.47 6.13 8.24
N LYS A 67 12.74 6.44 8.47
CA LYS A 67 13.23 6.72 9.83
C LYS A 67 12.96 8.20 10.09
N TYR A 68 12.20 8.49 11.15
CA TYR A 68 12.22 9.81 11.75
C TYR A 68 13.64 10.02 12.28
N PHE A 69 14.40 10.92 11.66
CA PHE A 69 15.47 11.57 12.40
C PHE A 69 14.75 12.38 13.48
N ALA A 70 14.79 11.90 14.72
CA ALA A 70 14.53 12.76 15.85
C ALA A 70 15.60 13.85 15.77
N LEU A 71 15.22 14.97 15.17
CA LEU A 71 15.94 16.22 15.27
C LEU A 71 15.74 16.60 16.75
N SER A 72 16.67 16.16 17.61
CA SER A 72 16.86 16.74 18.94
C SER A 72 17.22 18.20 18.73
N ILE A 73 16.21 19.03 18.55
CA ILE A 73 16.32 20.49 18.57
C ILE A 73 15.40 20.96 19.69
N TYR A 74 16.03 21.63 20.65
CA TYR A 74 15.49 22.42 21.77
C TYR A 74 14.93 21.69 22.99
N ASN A 75 15.79 21.55 24.01
CA ASN A 75 15.53 22.17 25.30
C ASN A 75 16.61 23.23 25.53
N VAL A 76 16.39 24.41 24.96
CA VAL A 76 16.88 25.68 25.52
C VAL A 76 15.60 26.33 26.06
N ASP A 77 15.67 26.83 27.30
CA ASP A 77 14.62 27.48 28.10
C ASP A 77 13.86 26.56 29.09
N ASP A 78 14.54 26.23 30.21
CA ASP A 78 14.22 26.72 31.57
C ASP A 78 15.36 26.36 32.56
#